data_AF-A0A1Q6SB56-F1
#
_entry.id   AF-A0A1Q6SB56-F1
#
_cell.length_a   1.000
_cell.length_b   1.000
_cell.length_c   1.000
_cell.angle_alpha   90.00
_cell.angle_beta   90.00
_cell.angle_gamma   90.00
#
_symmetry.space_group_name_H-M   'P 1'
#
loop_
_entity.id
_entity.type
_entity.pdbx_description
1 polymer ?
#
loop_
_entity_poly.entity_id
_entity_poly.type
_entity_poly.pdbx_seq_one_letter_code
_entity_poly.pdbx_strand_id
1 'polypeptide(L)' 'MLQDLHSHTYYSYCGGDRPEEIIEAAIAGGIELFGINDHVNGVITHVPEWDALGKDGWGSWVYDRMLHRYHDHIGLLREK' A
#
# COMPACT_ATOMS: atom_id res chain seq x y z
N MET A 1 -5.68 15.71 -18.51
CA MET A 1 -4.94 15.00 -17.47
C MET A 1 -5.45 15.40 -16.10
N LEU A 2 -6.51 14.72 -15.66
CA LEU A 2 -6.93 14.70 -14.26
C LEU A 2 -6.04 13.71 -13.50
N GLN A 3 -5.47 14.10 -12.36
CA GLN A 3 -4.56 13.26 -11.58
C GLN A 3 -4.85 13.32 -10.09
N ASP A 4 -4.58 12.21 -9.42
CA ASP A 4 -4.47 12.11 -7.97
C ASP A 4 -3.23 11.27 -7.64
N LEU A 5 -2.32 11.83 -6.86
CA LEU A 5 -1.03 11.22 -6.54
C LEU A 5 -0.87 10.99 -5.04
N HIS A 6 -1.97 11.00 -4.27
CA HIS A 6 -1.92 10.79 -2.83
C HIS A 6 -3.20 10.11 -2.34
N SER A 7 -3.34 8.82 -2.65
CA SER A 7 -4.40 7.98 -2.11
C SER A 7 -3.88 6.92 -1.16
N HIS A 8 -4.71 6.51 -0.21
CA HIS A 8 -4.40 5.49 0.79
C HIS A 8 -5.31 4.28 0.64
N THR A 9 -4.79 3.10 0.99
CA THR A 9 -5.51 1.83 1.01
C THR A 9 -5.66 1.34 2.45
N TYR A 10 -6.22 0.15 2.65
CA TYR A 10 -6.24 -0.54 3.94
C TYR A 10 -4.85 -0.72 4.58
N TYR A 11 -3.74 -0.55 3.83
CA TYR A 11 -2.40 -0.58 4.42
C TYR A 11 -2.18 0.60 5.36
N SER A 12 -2.87 1.73 5.16
CA SER A 12 -2.86 2.87 6.07
C SER A 12 -4.07 2.86 6.99
N TYR A 13 -3.89 3.22 8.27
CA TYR A 13 -5.01 3.30 9.22
C TYR A 13 -6.11 4.29 8.82
N CYS A 14 -5.75 5.34 8.06
CA CYS A 14 -6.70 6.31 7.53
C CYS A 14 -7.35 5.88 6.19
N GLY A 15 -6.89 4.79 5.59
CA GLY A 15 -7.54 4.15 4.44
C GLY A 15 -8.32 2.91 4.88
N GLY A 16 -9.32 2.53 4.10
CA GLY A 16 -10.16 1.36 4.39
C GLY A 16 -10.37 0.44 3.18
N ASP A 17 -10.22 0.98 1.98
CA ASP A 17 -10.53 0.29 0.74
C ASP A 17 -9.35 -0.54 0.24
N ARG A 18 -9.66 -1.57 -0.55
CA ARG A 18 -8.64 -2.37 -1.24
C ARG A 18 -7.99 -1.55 -2.35
N PRO A 19 -6.71 -1.80 -2.67
CA PRO A 19 -6.04 -1.17 -3.80
C PRO A 19 -6.86 -1.22 -5.10
N GLU A 20 -7.51 -2.35 -5.42
CA GLU A 20 -8.35 -2.49 -6.61
C GLU A 20 -9.57 -1.57 -6.58
N GLU A 21 -10.22 -1.42 -5.43
CA GLU A 21 -11.45 -0.62 -5.27
C GLU A 21 -11.17 0.86 -5.51
N ILE A 22 -10.05 1.36 -4.99
CA ILE A 22 -9.65 2.76 -5.21
C ILE A 22 -9.20 3.02 -6.64
N ILE A 23 -8.59 2.03 -7.30
CA ILE A 23 -8.22 2.11 -8.73
C ILE A 23 -9.48 2.14 -9.59
N GLU A 24 -10.44 1.25 -9.34
CA GLU A 24 -11.73 1.21 -10.05
C GLU A 24 -12.50 2.53 -9.88
N ALA A 25 -12.52 3.07 -8.66
CA ALA A 25 -13.13 4.37 -8.37
C ALA A 25 -12.43 5.52 -9.10
N ALA A 26 -11.09 5.53 -9.14
CA ALA A 26 -10.31 6.52 -9.87
C ALA A 26 -10.61 6.49 -11.38
N ILE A 27 -10.68 5.28 -11.97
CA ILE A 27 -11.04 5.08 -13.38
C ILE A 27 -12.47 5.58 -13.64
N ALA A 28 -13.44 5.19 -12.81
CA ALA A 28 -14.84 5.63 -12.94
C ALA A 28 -15.00 7.15 -12.80
N GLY A 29 -14.16 7.78 -11.96
CA GLY A 29 -14.09 9.23 -11.79
C GLY A 29 -13.36 9.99 -12.90
N GLY A 30 -12.78 9.28 -13.88
CA GLY A 30 -12.05 9.89 -14.99
C GLY A 30 -10.64 10.38 -14.64
N ILE A 31 -10.03 9.83 -13.57
CA ILE A 31 -8.63 10.12 -13.23
C ILE A 31 -7.73 9.41 -14.24
N GLU A 32 -6.87 10.17 -14.91
CA GLU A 32 -5.96 9.69 -15.96
C GLU A 32 -4.59 9.25 -15.41
N LEU A 33 -4.19 9.77 -14.23
CA LEU A 33 -2.97 9.37 -13.53
C LEU A 33 -3.26 9.22 -12.03
N PHE A 34 -3.07 8.02 -11.50
CA PHE A 34 -3.40 7.67 -10.12
C PHE A 34 -2.18 7.14 -9.36
N GLY A 35 -2.01 7.61 -8.12
CA GLY A 35 -0.91 7.23 -7.22
C GLY A 35 -1.41 6.77 -5.86
N ILE A 36 -0.88 5.62 -5.42
CA ILE A 36 -1.12 5.04 -4.09
C ILE A 36 0.10 5.29 -3.19
N ASN A 37 -0.12 5.92 -2.04
CA ASN A 37 0.91 6.47 -1.17
C ASN A 37 0.64 6.15 0.31
N ASP A 38 0.56 4.87 0.64
CA ASP A 38 0.34 4.43 2.01
C ASP A 38 1.44 4.82 3.00
N HIS A 39 1.04 5.00 4.25
CA HIS A 39 1.97 5.25 5.35
C HIS A 39 2.88 4.06 5.56
N VAL A 40 4.18 4.32 5.58
CA VAL A 40 5.21 3.28 5.74
C VAL A 40 4.99 2.44 7.00
N ASN A 41 4.63 3.07 8.12
CA ASN A 41 4.33 2.35 9.35
C ASN A 41 3.12 1.43 9.18
N GLY A 42 2.08 1.89 8.47
CA GLY A 42 0.90 1.09 8.16
C GLY A 42 1.26 -0.15 7.36
N VAL A 43 1.99 0.03 6.26
CA VAL A 43 2.49 -1.05 5.40
C VAL A 43 3.24 -2.12 6.20
N ILE A 44 4.14 -1.71 7.11
CA ILE A 44 4.97 -2.65 7.86
C ILE A 44 4.16 -3.32 8.98
N THR A 45 3.19 -2.64 9.57
CA THR A 45 2.29 -3.21 10.60
C THR A 45 1.21 -4.12 10.04
N HIS A 46 0.96 -4.10 8.73
CA HIS A 46 -0.15 -4.82 8.11
C HIS A 46 0.13 -6.33 7.88
N VAL A 47 1.31 -6.82 8.26
CA VAL A 47 1.68 -8.23 8.07
C VAL A 47 1.59 -9.00 9.39
N PRO A 48 1.06 -10.23 9.41
CA PRO A 48 1.00 -11.06 10.62
C PRO A 48 2.37 -11.28 11.28
N GLU A 49 3.44 -11.25 10.49
CA GLU A 49 4.81 -11.33 10.98
C GLU A 49 5.19 -10.16 11.89
N TRP A 50 4.51 -9.00 11.79
CA TRP A 50 4.68 -7.87 12.70
C TRP A 50 4.39 -8.26 14.15
N ASP A 51 3.26 -8.92 14.38
CA ASP A 51 2.86 -9.38 15.72
C ASP A 51 3.78 -10.50 16.22
N ALA A 52 4.29 -11.34 15.32
CA ALA A 52 5.15 -12.47 15.65
C ALA A 52 6.60 -12.09 15.99
N LEU A 53 7.13 -11.00 15.42
CA LEU A 53 8.53 -10.60 15.57
C LEU A 53 8.81 -9.81 16.86
N GLY A 54 7.77 -9.31 17.53
CA GLY A 54 7.90 -8.55 18.78
C GLY A 54 8.66 -7.22 18.63
N LYS A 55 8.68 -6.42 19.69
CA LYS A 55 9.28 -5.07 19.68
C LYS A 55 10.81 -5.04 19.63
N ASP A 56 11.48 -6.19 19.58
CA ASP A 56 12.94 -6.29 19.70
C ASP A 56 13.60 -6.93 18.46
N GLY A 57 12.81 -7.41 17.49
CA GLY A 57 13.26 -8.10 16.27
C GLY A 57 13.56 -7.20 15.06
N TRP A 58 13.65 -5.88 15.26
CA TRP A 58 13.76 -4.88 14.18
C TRP A 58 15.14 -4.87 13.52
N GLY A 59 15.36 -5.79 12.59
CA GLY A 59 16.42 -5.62 11.59
C GLY A 59 15.91 -4.81 10.40
N SER A 60 16.80 -4.02 9.77
CA SER A 60 16.53 -3.36 8.47
C SER A 60 16.00 -4.33 7.41
N TRP A 61 16.38 -5.61 7.49
CA TRP A 61 15.95 -6.67 6.57
C TRP A 61 14.44 -6.98 6.56
N VAL A 62 13.71 -6.79 7.67
CA VAL A 62 12.27 -7.06 7.78
C VAL A 62 11.54 -5.88 7.16
N TYR A 63 12.01 -4.67 7.46
CA TYR A 63 11.54 -3.43 6.87
C TYR A 63 11.63 -3.48 5.34
N ASP A 64 12.81 -3.81 4.80
CA ASP A 64 13.02 -3.93 3.35
C ASP A 64 12.12 -5.00 2.73
N ARG A 65 11.99 -6.17 3.38
CA ARG A 65 11.13 -7.25 2.88
C ARG A 65 9.65 -6.84 2.80
N MET A 66 9.14 -6.12 3.79
CA MET A 66 7.74 -5.68 3.78
C MET A 66 7.48 -4.60 2.75
N LEU A 67 8.43 -3.68 2.54
CA LEU A 67 8.32 -2.70 1.47
C LEU A 67 8.39 -3.32 0.09
N HIS A 68 9.26 -4.34 -0.11
CA HIS A 68 9.28 -5.08 -1.38
C HIS A 68 7.96 -5.80 -1.64
N ARG A 69 7.37 -6.47 -0.64
CA ARG A 69 6.05 -7.10 -0.79
C ARG A 69 4.96 -6.10 -1.15
N TYR A 70 4.94 -4.94 -0.50
CA TYR A 70 3.99 -3.87 -0.84
C TYR A 70 4.21 -3.37 -2.27
N HIS A 71 5.46 -3.08 -2.64
CA HIS A 71 5.81 -2.62 -3.98
C HIS A 71 5.41 -3.65 -5.05
N ASP A 72 5.68 -4.94 -4.82
CA ASP A 72 5.31 -6.01 -5.74
C ASP A 72 3.78 -6.14 -5.86
N HIS A 73 3.06 -6.07 -4.74
CA HIS A 73 1.59 -6.14 -4.75
C HIS A 73 0.99 -4.99 -5.56
N ILE A 74 1.36 -3.74 -5.26
CA ILE A 74 0.87 -2.57 -6.00
C ILE A 74 1.35 -2.61 -7.46
N GLY A 75 2.57 -3.09 -7.71
CA GLY A 75 3.13 -3.25 -9.04
C GLY A 75 2.32 -4.21 -9.91
N LEU A 76 1.93 -5.36 -9.38
CA LEU A 76 1.12 -6.37 -10.09
C LEU A 76 -0.28 -5.84 -10.47
N LEU A 77 -0.82 -4.86 -9.74
CA LEU A 77 -2.09 -4.23 -10.10
C LEU A 77 -1.99 -3.35 -11.33
N ARG A 78 -0.81 -2.82 -11.64
CA ARG A 78 -0.57 -2.05 -12.87
C ARG A 78 -0.57 -2.91 -14.13
N GLU A 79 -0.39 -4.23 -13.98
CA GLU A 79 -0.32 -5.19 -15.08
C GLU A 79 -1.69 -5.80 -15.44
N LYS A 80 -2.72 -5.54 -14.62
CA LYS A 80 -4.10 -5.95 -14.85
C LYS A 80 -4.85 -4.91 -15.68
#